data_AF-A0A7S3RGK5-F1
#
_entry.id   AF-A0A7S3RGK5-F1
#
_cell.length_a   1.000
_cell.length_b   1.000
_cell.length_c   1.000
_cell.angle_alpha   90.00
_cell.angle_beta   90.00
_cell.angle_gamma   90.00
#
_symmetry.space_group_name_H-M   'P 1'
#
loop_
_entity.id
_entity.type
_entity.pdbx_description
1 polymer ?
#
loop_
_entity_poly.entity_id
_entity_poly.type
_entity_poly.pdbx_seq_one_letter_code
_entity_poly.pdbx_strand_id
1 'polypeptide(L)'
;MMAHSPTAFSHDQFQMVMQKVANMELYYRAIQFYLDENPTQLVTMLNAIAAKVDHARVVQQVRKTGHLPLILPYLKHVQQHNIAAVNDAINDLYVDGEQYEDLRESIEGFDNFDQIALAQKLEKHELLEMRRIASLVYKKNKRYKQAMELARADGQYRDAMETAFASGNEDLAEGLLRNY
;
A
#
# COMPACT_ATOMS: atom_id res chain seq x y z
N MET A 1 16.08 -18.18 -23.86
CA MET A 1 15.25 -18.35 -22.65
C MET A 1 13.93 -17.60 -22.80
N MET A 2 13.88 -16.26 -22.87
CA MET A 2 12.59 -15.53 -23.02
C MET A 2 11.90 -15.71 -24.38
N ALA A 3 12.64 -15.76 -25.50
CA ALA A 3 12.07 -15.96 -26.84
C ALA A 3 11.85 -17.44 -27.23
N HIS A 4 12.36 -18.37 -26.41
CA HIS A 4 12.31 -19.81 -26.65
C HIS A 4 12.04 -20.52 -25.31
N SER A 5 11.00 -20.08 -24.61
CA SER A 5 10.65 -20.60 -23.28
C SER A 5 10.43 -22.12 -23.25
N PRO A 6 9.67 -22.72 -24.19
CA PRO A 6 9.33 -24.15 -24.12
C PRO A 6 10.52 -25.11 -24.17
N THR A 7 11.67 -24.68 -24.68
CA THR A 7 12.84 -25.53 -24.91
C THR A 7 14.07 -25.14 -24.09
N ALA A 8 14.13 -23.93 -23.55
CA ALA A 8 15.34 -23.41 -22.89
C ALA A 8 15.10 -22.78 -21.52
N PHE A 9 13.85 -22.68 -21.04
CA PHE A 9 13.57 -22.08 -19.74
C PHE A 9 13.77 -23.07 -18.59
N SER A 10 14.65 -22.70 -17.66
CA SER A 10 14.80 -23.32 -16.35
C SER A 10 14.91 -22.19 -15.34
N HIS A 11 14.05 -22.20 -14.32
CA HIS A 11 13.96 -21.14 -13.32
C HIS A 11 15.31 -20.86 -12.65
N ASP A 12 15.99 -21.90 -12.19
CA ASP A 12 17.26 -21.78 -11.45
C ASP A 12 18.37 -21.21 -12.33
N GLN A 13 18.49 -21.70 -13.57
CA GLN A 13 19.47 -21.18 -14.52
C GLN A 13 19.17 -19.74 -14.89
N PHE A 14 17.90 -19.40 -15.09
CA PHE A 14 17.48 -18.04 -15.40
C PHE A 14 17.82 -17.10 -14.24
N GLN A 15 17.53 -17.45 -12.98
CA GLN A 15 17.89 -16.65 -11.82
C GLN A 15 19.42 -16.42 -11.71
N MET A 16 20.23 -17.46 -11.90
CA MET A 16 21.69 -17.35 -11.88
C MET A 16 22.23 -16.39 -12.94
N VAL A 17 21.65 -16.43 -14.15
CA VAL A 17 22.02 -15.52 -15.24
C VAL A 17 21.59 -14.09 -14.89
N MET A 18 20.35 -13.89 -14.42
CA MET A 18 19.83 -12.57 -14.07
C MET A 18 20.66 -11.86 -13.00
N GLN A 19 21.24 -12.59 -12.04
CA GLN A 19 22.13 -11.97 -11.05
C GLN A 19 23.40 -11.35 -11.66
N LYS A 20 23.87 -11.84 -12.81
CA LYS A 20 25.09 -11.36 -13.49
C LYS A 20 24.83 -10.27 -14.52
N VAL A 21 23.57 -10.01 -14.85
CA VAL A 21 23.19 -9.02 -15.85
C VAL A 21 23.39 -7.60 -15.30
N ALA A 22 24.07 -6.74 -16.07
CA ALA A 22 24.23 -5.32 -15.75
C ALA A 22 23.09 -4.44 -16.31
N ASN A 23 22.45 -4.88 -17.39
CA ASN A 23 21.39 -4.11 -18.04
C ASN A 23 20.07 -4.21 -17.27
N MET A 24 19.64 -3.09 -16.68
CA MET A 24 18.44 -3.05 -15.86
C MET A 24 17.14 -3.30 -16.64
N GLU A 25 17.09 -2.96 -17.93
CA GLU A 25 15.91 -3.18 -18.77
C GLU A 25 15.56 -4.66 -18.93
N LEU A 26 16.55 -5.55 -18.81
CA LEU A 26 16.32 -6.99 -18.88
C LEU A 26 15.55 -7.51 -17.65
N TYR A 27 15.68 -6.89 -16.47
CA TYR A 27 14.87 -7.26 -15.30
C TYR A 27 13.39 -6.99 -15.53
N TYR A 28 13.04 -5.81 -16.07
CA TYR A 28 11.65 -5.45 -16.32
C TYR A 28 11.00 -6.29 -17.43
N ARG A 29 11.77 -6.68 -18.46
CA ARG A 29 11.33 -7.65 -19.47
C ARG A 29 11.14 -9.04 -18.88
N ALA A 30 12.03 -9.46 -17.99
CA ALA A 30 11.88 -10.73 -17.29
C ALA A 30 10.63 -10.74 -16.39
N ILE A 31 10.34 -9.65 -15.69
CA ILE A 31 9.11 -9.53 -14.88
C ILE A 31 7.86 -9.72 -15.76
N GLN A 32 7.82 -9.11 -16.94
CA GLN A 32 6.72 -9.32 -17.89
C GLN A 32 6.60 -10.80 -18.29
N PHE A 33 7.72 -11.42 -18.66
CA PHE A 33 7.76 -12.83 -19.03
C PHE A 33 7.25 -13.76 -17.90
N TYR A 34 7.64 -13.50 -16.65
CA TYR A 34 7.15 -14.27 -15.49
C TYR A 34 5.67 -14.02 -15.21
N LEU A 35 5.17 -12.78 -15.39
CA LEU A 35 3.75 -12.49 -15.27
C LEU A 35 2.91 -13.25 -16.30
N ASP A 36 3.42 -13.38 -17.54
CA ASP A 36 2.68 -14.00 -18.64
C ASP A 36 2.74 -15.53 -18.61
N GLU A 37 3.89 -16.13 -18.26
CA GLU A 37 4.08 -17.58 -18.36
C GLU A 37 4.17 -18.32 -17.01
N ASN A 38 4.70 -17.71 -15.95
CA ASN A 38 4.95 -18.39 -14.67
C ASN A 38 4.67 -17.50 -13.44
N PRO A 39 3.39 -17.12 -13.18
CA PRO A 39 3.06 -16.14 -12.14
C PRO A 39 3.51 -16.57 -10.73
N THR A 40 3.45 -17.86 -10.42
CA THR A 40 3.78 -18.39 -9.08
C THR A 40 5.27 -18.24 -8.72
N GLN A 41 6.15 -18.17 -9.71
CA GLN A 41 7.59 -18.02 -9.54
C GLN A 41 8.06 -16.56 -9.56
N LEU A 42 7.15 -15.61 -9.79
CA LEU A 42 7.50 -14.20 -9.86
C LEU A 42 8.02 -13.67 -8.52
N VAL A 43 7.40 -14.06 -7.40
CA VAL A 43 7.78 -13.57 -6.06
C VAL A 43 9.20 -13.99 -5.70
N THR A 44 9.57 -15.26 -5.94
CA THR A 44 10.91 -15.76 -5.66
C THR A 44 11.96 -15.06 -6.53
N MET A 45 11.63 -14.82 -7.79
CA MET A 45 12.48 -14.09 -8.72
C MET A 45 12.67 -12.64 -8.31
N LEU A 46 11.59 -11.93 -7.94
CA LEU A 46 11.63 -10.54 -7.47
C LEU A 46 12.47 -10.40 -6.20
N ASN A 47 12.34 -11.31 -5.25
CA ASN A 47 13.17 -11.33 -4.04
C ASN A 47 14.67 -11.49 -4.37
N ALA A 48 15.01 -12.36 -5.33
CA ALA A 48 16.40 -12.57 -5.74
C ALA A 48 17.05 -11.35 -6.41
N ILE A 49 16.24 -10.47 -7.02
CA ILE A 49 16.72 -9.26 -7.71
C ILE A 49 16.39 -7.97 -6.97
N ALA A 50 15.80 -8.04 -5.76
CA ALA A 50 15.29 -6.89 -5.01
C ALA A 50 16.34 -5.78 -4.86
N ALA A 51 17.60 -6.13 -4.57
CA ALA A 51 18.68 -5.17 -4.40
C ALA A 51 19.11 -4.41 -5.67
N LYS A 52 18.60 -4.80 -6.86
CA LYS A 52 19.02 -4.26 -8.16
C LYS A 52 17.92 -3.58 -8.95
N VAL A 53 16.66 -3.69 -8.50
CA VAL A 53 15.50 -3.14 -9.23
C VAL A 53 14.93 -1.92 -8.54
N ASP A 54 14.32 -1.04 -9.33
CA ASP A 54 13.51 0.04 -8.80
C ASP A 54 12.12 -0.51 -8.42
N HIS A 55 11.87 -0.61 -7.12
CA HIS A 55 10.62 -1.14 -6.58
C HIS A 55 9.38 -0.35 -7.03
N ALA A 56 9.48 0.97 -7.21
CA ALA A 56 8.36 1.79 -7.68
C ALA A 56 8.00 1.44 -9.13
N ARG A 57 9.02 1.23 -9.99
CA ARG A 57 8.81 0.79 -11.38
C ARG A 57 8.20 -0.61 -11.45
N VAL A 58 8.63 -1.53 -10.58
CA VAL A 58 8.02 -2.87 -10.47
C VAL A 58 6.54 -2.77 -10.12
N VAL A 59 6.20 -2.00 -9.07
CA VAL A 59 4.80 -1.78 -8.66
C VAL A 59 3.96 -1.23 -9.83
N GLN A 60 4.44 -0.21 -10.53
CA GLN A 60 3.72 0.38 -11.67
C GLN A 60 3.49 -0.63 -12.80
N GLN A 61 4.47 -1.48 -13.10
CA GLN A 61 4.34 -2.48 -14.15
C GLN A 61 3.32 -3.56 -13.76
N VAL A 62 3.39 -4.09 -12.53
CA VAL A 62 2.45 -5.13 -12.06
C VAL A 62 1.04 -4.55 -11.84
N ARG A 63 0.92 -3.29 -11.42
CA ARG A 63 -0.38 -2.61 -11.30
C ARG A 63 -1.09 -2.53 -12.66
N LYS A 64 -0.37 -2.31 -13.76
CA LYS A 64 -0.93 -2.29 -15.12
C LYS A 64 -1.45 -3.64 -15.60
N THR A 65 -0.89 -4.75 -15.11
CA THR A 65 -1.35 -6.09 -15.45
C THR A 65 -2.49 -6.59 -14.55
N GLY A 66 -2.85 -5.84 -13.51
CA GLY A 66 -3.93 -6.22 -12.58
C GLY A 66 -3.57 -7.36 -11.62
N HIS A 67 -2.30 -7.77 -11.57
CA HIS A 67 -1.84 -8.88 -10.74
C HIS A 67 -1.10 -8.43 -9.47
N LEU A 68 -1.41 -7.22 -8.98
CA LEU A 68 -0.78 -6.63 -7.80
C LEU A 68 -0.89 -7.51 -6.52
N PRO A 69 -2.00 -8.22 -6.24
CA PRO A 69 -2.09 -9.10 -5.08
C PRO A 69 -1.06 -10.23 -5.07
N LEU A 70 -0.61 -10.68 -6.25
CA LEU A 70 0.34 -11.79 -6.37
C LEU A 70 1.73 -11.42 -5.83
N ILE A 71 2.11 -10.15 -5.91
CA ILE A 71 3.41 -9.68 -5.43
C ILE A 71 3.36 -9.18 -3.98
N LEU A 72 2.23 -9.29 -3.27
CA LEU A 72 2.08 -8.82 -1.89
C LEU A 72 3.20 -9.32 -0.94
N PRO A 73 3.63 -10.60 -0.97
CA PRO A 73 4.74 -11.05 -0.13
C PRO A 73 6.06 -10.32 -0.40
N TYR A 74 6.32 -9.99 -1.68
CA TYR A 74 7.48 -9.19 -2.07
C TYR A 74 7.34 -7.73 -1.62
N LEU A 75 6.15 -7.13 -1.75
CA LEU A 75 5.90 -5.77 -1.27
C LEU A 75 6.12 -5.66 0.25
N LYS A 76 5.63 -6.62 1.03
CA LYS A 76 5.88 -6.70 2.49
C LYS A 76 7.38 -6.76 2.81
N HIS A 77 8.15 -7.55 2.07
CA HIS A 77 9.60 -7.63 2.26
C HIS A 77 10.32 -6.31 1.96
N VAL A 78 9.87 -5.58 0.94
CA VAL A 78 10.45 -4.30 0.52
C VAL A 78 9.93 -3.11 1.33
N GLN A 79 8.84 -3.28 2.08
CA GLN A 79 8.17 -2.22 2.83
C GLN A 79 9.10 -1.49 3.82
N GLN A 80 10.11 -2.19 4.36
CA GLN A 80 11.17 -1.61 5.19
C GLN A 80 11.92 -0.42 4.56
N HIS A 81 11.92 -0.31 3.23
CA HIS A 81 12.52 0.82 2.52
C HIS A 81 11.64 2.08 2.51
N ASN A 82 10.42 2.01 3.05
CA ASN A 82 9.46 3.11 3.18
C ASN A 82 9.27 3.89 1.87
N ILE A 83 9.00 3.18 0.77
CA ILE A 83 8.84 3.77 -0.57
C ILE A 83 7.35 4.05 -0.79
N ALA A 84 7.02 5.30 -1.15
CA ALA A 84 5.64 5.76 -1.40
C ALA A 84 4.84 4.81 -2.30
N ALA A 85 5.33 4.50 -3.50
CA ALA A 85 4.62 3.62 -4.43
C ALA A 85 4.37 2.20 -3.86
N VAL A 86 5.27 1.69 -3.01
CA VAL A 86 5.12 0.37 -2.37
C VAL A 86 4.08 0.44 -1.27
N ASN A 87 4.16 1.45 -0.40
CA ASN A 87 3.21 1.65 0.69
C ASN A 87 1.80 1.91 0.16
N ASP A 88 1.64 2.76 -0.86
CA ASP A 88 0.36 3.02 -1.52
C ASP A 88 -0.23 1.74 -2.11
N ALA A 89 0.60 0.90 -2.76
CA ALA A 89 0.17 -0.38 -3.30
C ALA A 89 -0.27 -1.37 -2.22
N ILE A 90 0.47 -1.48 -1.11
CA ILE A 90 0.13 -2.34 0.01
C ILE A 90 -1.18 -1.86 0.66
N ASN A 91 -1.30 -0.56 0.92
CA ASN A 91 -2.48 0.03 1.52
C ASN A 91 -3.72 -0.15 0.63
N ASP A 92 -3.59 0.05 -0.69
CA ASP A 92 -4.66 -0.25 -1.65
C ASP A 92 -5.12 -1.70 -1.55
N LEU A 93 -4.19 -2.66 -1.48
CA LEU A 93 -4.51 -4.08 -1.38
C LEU A 93 -5.21 -4.43 -0.07
N TYR A 94 -4.83 -3.81 1.06
CA TYR A 94 -5.51 -4.04 2.33
C TYR A 94 -6.90 -3.42 2.38
N VAL A 95 -7.10 -2.27 1.74
CA VAL A 95 -8.43 -1.69 1.58
C VAL A 95 -9.31 -2.63 0.77
N ASP A 96 -8.84 -3.08 -0.39
CA ASP A 96 -9.60 -3.95 -1.29
C ASP A 96 -9.84 -5.35 -0.66
N GLY A 97 -8.94 -5.82 0.21
CA GLY A 97 -9.04 -7.08 0.95
C GLY A 97 -9.71 -6.96 2.32
N GLU A 98 -10.21 -5.78 2.70
CA GLU A 98 -10.85 -5.49 3.99
C GLU A 98 -9.98 -5.80 5.24
N GLN A 99 -8.66 -5.79 5.09
CA GLN A 99 -7.67 -6.11 6.14
C GLN A 99 -7.31 -4.86 6.95
N TYR A 100 -8.22 -4.45 7.84
CA TYR A 100 -8.06 -3.21 8.62
C TYR A 100 -6.93 -3.26 9.66
N GLU A 101 -6.66 -4.44 10.27
CA GLU A 101 -5.56 -4.60 11.23
C GLU A 101 -4.19 -4.42 10.54
N ASP A 102 -3.95 -5.16 9.46
CA ASP A 102 -2.70 -5.03 8.67
C ASP A 102 -2.52 -3.61 8.10
N LEU A 103 -3.61 -2.97 7.66
CA LEU A 103 -3.59 -1.59 7.17
C LEU A 103 -3.16 -0.62 8.27
N ARG A 104 -3.67 -0.78 9.48
CA ARG A 104 -3.32 0.07 10.61
C ARG A 104 -1.85 -0.09 10.97
N GLU A 105 -1.36 -1.32 11.09
CA GLU A 105 0.06 -1.59 11.37
C GLU A 105 0.97 -0.98 10.29
N SER A 106 0.57 -1.14 9.02
CA SER A 106 1.28 -0.56 7.87
C SER A 106 1.40 0.97 7.97
N ILE A 107 0.30 1.67 8.25
CA ILE A 107 0.25 3.13 8.37
C ILE A 107 1.00 3.64 9.62
N GLU A 108 1.02 2.86 10.70
CA GLU A 108 1.74 3.22 11.92
C GLU A 108 3.25 3.00 11.79
N GLY A 109 3.67 1.96 11.07
CA GLY A 109 5.09 1.66 10.82
C GLY A 109 5.72 2.45 9.67
N PHE A 110 4.96 2.77 8.63
CA PHE A 110 5.46 3.36 7.38
C PHE A 110 4.65 4.61 7.01
N ASP A 111 5.28 5.78 7.08
CA ASP A 111 4.61 7.09 6.94
C ASP A 111 4.69 7.71 5.53
N ASN A 112 5.53 7.16 4.66
CA ASN A 112 5.73 7.68 3.30
C ASN A 112 4.68 7.09 2.36
N PHE A 113 3.50 7.68 2.30
CA PHE A 113 2.40 7.31 1.39
C PHE A 113 1.43 8.50 1.21
N ASP A 114 0.51 8.43 0.25
CA ASP A 114 -0.49 9.50 0.07
C ASP A 114 -1.60 9.40 1.13
N GLN A 115 -1.35 10.02 2.27
CA GLN A 115 -2.26 10.06 3.42
C GLN A 115 -3.62 10.66 3.08
N ILE A 116 -3.67 11.66 2.18
CA ILE A 116 -4.93 12.34 1.85
C ILE A 116 -5.77 11.49 0.90
N ALA A 117 -5.15 10.95 -0.15
CA ALA A 117 -5.85 10.08 -1.09
C ALA A 117 -6.38 8.82 -0.37
N LEU A 118 -5.57 8.22 0.51
CA LEU A 118 -5.98 7.05 1.29
C LEU A 118 -7.16 7.38 2.22
N ALA A 119 -7.09 8.49 2.97
CA ALA A 119 -8.16 8.88 3.87
C ALA A 119 -9.48 9.14 3.12
N GLN A 120 -9.43 9.79 1.96
CA GLN A 120 -10.62 10.04 1.13
C GLN A 120 -11.23 8.74 0.58
N LYS A 121 -10.41 7.73 0.27
CA LYS A 121 -10.88 6.40 -0.16
C LYS A 121 -11.58 5.68 1.01
N LEU A 122 -10.96 5.71 2.19
CA LEU A 122 -11.44 5.05 3.40
C LEU A 122 -12.72 5.69 3.97
N GLU A 123 -12.88 7.00 3.85
CA GLU A 123 -14.06 7.74 4.35
C GLU A 123 -15.39 7.25 3.74
N LYS A 124 -15.34 6.74 2.51
CA LYS A 124 -16.51 6.23 1.78
C LYS A 124 -16.72 4.73 1.92
N HIS A 125 -15.88 4.06 2.73
CA HIS A 125 -15.92 2.61 2.86
C HIS A 125 -17.10 2.17 3.74
N GLU A 126 -17.71 1.03 3.41
CA GLU A 126 -18.89 0.51 4.12
C GLU A 126 -18.52 0.10 5.57
N LEU A 127 -17.38 -0.58 5.71
CA LEU A 127 -16.81 -0.94 7.01
C LEU A 127 -16.45 0.29 7.86
N LEU A 128 -16.98 0.30 9.08
CA LEU A 128 -16.74 1.34 10.07
C LEU A 128 -15.30 1.36 10.58
N GLU A 129 -14.61 0.21 10.66
CA GLU A 129 -13.19 0.17 11.06
C GLU A 129 -12.28 0.84 10.01
N MET A 130 -12.61 0.73 8.72
CA MET A 130 -11.88 1.43 7.67
C MET A 130 -12.07 2.95 7.78
N ARG A 131 -13.30 3.41 8.07
CA ARG A 131 -13.58 4.83 8.31
C ARG A 131 -12.88 5.37 9.56
N ARG A 132 -12.75 4.57 10.62
CA ARG A 132 -11.91 4.91 11.79
C ARG A 132 -10.45 5.13 11.40
N ILE A 133 -9.89 4.25 10.57
CA ILE A 133 -8.52 4.42 10.05
C ILE A 133 -8.41 5.73 9.26
N ALA A 134 -9.42 6.07 8.44
CA ALA A 134 -9.46 7.36 7.75
C ALA A 134 -9.37 8.55 8.71
N SER A 135 -10.16 8.52 9.80
CA SER A 135 -10.15 9.56 10.83
C SER A 135 -8.78 9.66 11.52
N LEU A 136 -8.15 8.52 11.81
CA LEU A 136 -6.79 8.45 12.37
C LEU A 136 -5.76 9.07 11.42
N VAL A 137 -5.84 8.78 10.12
CA VAL A 137 -4.95 9.36 9.11
C VAL A 137 -5.16 10.87 8.99
N TYR A 138 -6.41 11.34 8.96
CA TYR A 138 -6.71 12.78 8.96
C TYR A 138 -6.18 13.47 10.22
N LYS A 139 -6.30 12.84 11.40
CA LYS A 139 -5.76 13.33 12.66
C LYS A 139 -4.24 13.45 12.61
N LYS A 140 -3.53 12.44 12.10
CA LYS A 140 -2.07 12.48 11.91
C LYS A 140 -1.65 13.61 10.98
N ASN A 141 -2.43 13.89 9.94
CA ASN A 141 -2.17 14.98 8.99
C ASN A 141 -2.73 16.34 9.43
N LYS A 142 -3.06 16.52 10.73
CA LYS A 142 -3.59 17.76 11.32
C LYS A 142 -4.90 18.27 10.70
N ARG A 143 -5.63 17.42 9.99
CA ARG A 143 -6.94 17.73 9.40
C ARG A 143 -8.08 17.40 10.36
N TYR A 144 -8.04 18.04 11.52
CA TYR A 144 -8.97 17.76 12.63
C TYR A 144 -10.44 18.00 12.28
N LYS A 145 -10.74 18.97 11.40
CA LYS A 145 -12.11 19.26 10.94
C LYS A 145 -12.74 18.04 10.24
N GLN A 146 -12.03 17.49 9.25
CA GLN A 146 -12.48 16.33 8.46
C GLN A 146 -12.58 15.07 9.34
N ALA A 147 -11.59 14.85 10.21
CA ALA A 147 -11.62 13.75 11.17
C ALA A 147 -12.83 13.81 12.11
N MET A 148 -13.18 15.00 12.61
CA MET A 148 -14.36 15.17 13.48
C MET A 148 -15.68 15.03 12.73
N GLU A 149 -15.79 15.57 11.51
CA GLU A 149 -16.99 15.42 10.68
C GLU A 149 -17.27 13.95 10.40
N LEU A 150 -16.23 13.18 10.05
CA LEU A 150 -16.34 11.73 9.84
C LEU A 150 -16.73 10.99 11.11
N ALA A 151 -16.03 11.25 12.23
CA ALA A 151 -16.34 10.60 13.51
C ALA A 151 -17.77 10.90 13.97
N ARG A 152 -18.28 12.11 13.69
CA ARG A 152 -19.68 12.48 13.95
C ARG A 152 -20.65 11.73 13.05
N ALA A 153 -20.38 11.66 11.74
CA ALA A 153 -21.23 10.93 10.79
C ALA A 153 -21.36 9.44 11.18
N ASP A 154 -20.29 8.88 11.75
CA ASP A 154 -20.25 7.49 12.21
C ASP A 154 -20.79 7.29 13.64
N GLY A 155 -21.25 8.34 14.31
CA GLY A 155 -21.75 8.30 15.69
C GLY A 155 -20.67 7.98 16.73
N GLN A 156 -19.39 8.16 16.39
CA GLN A 156 -18.25 7.84 17.25
C GLN A 156 -17.80 9.04 18.06
N TYR A 157 -18.60 9.37 19.06
CA TYR A 157 -18.37 10.56 19.88
C TYR A 157 -17.08 10.51 20.70
N ARG A 158 -16.64 9.33 21.12
CA ARG A 158 -15.38 9.16 21.85
C ARG A 158 -14.19 9.60 21.00
N ASP A 159 -14.12 9.10 19.77
CA ASP A 159 -13.04 9.42 18.84
C ASP A 159 -13.11 10.89 18.39
N ALA A 160 -14.31 11.44 18.25
CA ALA A 160 -14.52 12.86 18.00
C ALA A 160 -14.01 13.75 19.15
N MET A 161 -14.27 13.37 20.41
CA MET A 161 -13.76 14.08 21.59
C MET A 161 -12.22 13.99 21.69
N GLU A 162 -11.64 12.81 21.46
CA GLU A 162 -10.19 12.64 21.44
C GLU A 162 -9.53 13.45 20.30
N THR A 163 -10.23 13.62 19.18
CA THR A 163 -9.78 14.46 18.06
C THR A 163 -9.91 15.95 18.37
N ALA A 164 -11.01 16.37 19.01
CA ALA A 164 -11.18 17.75 19.49
C ALA A 164 -10.09 18.12 20.49
N PHE A 165 -9.83 17.24 21.48
CA PHE A 165 -8.76 17.42 22.45
C PHE A 165 -7.38 17.53 21.76
N ALA A 166 -7.08 16.61 20.83
CA ALA A 166 -5.82 16.63 20.09
C ALA A 166 -5.65 17.86 19.18
N SER A 167 -6.75 18.49 18.77
CA SER A 167 -6.72 19.69 17.92
C SER A 167 -6.31 20.96 18.68
N GLY A 168 -6.55 20.99 20.01
CA GLY A 168 -6.32 22.17 20.84
C GLY A 168 -7.15 23.41 20.47
N ASN A 169 -8.19 23.26 19.65
CA ASN A 169 -9.00 24.36 19.15
C ASN A 169 -10.36 24.42 19.88
N GLU A 170 -10.58 25.52 20.61
CA GLU A 170 -11.81 25.77 21.36
C GLU A 170 -13.05 25.83 20.45
N ASP A 171 -12.93 26.36 19.24
CA ASP A 171 -14.06 26.44 18.28
C ASP A 171 -14.55 25.03 17.86
N LEU A 172 -13.61 24.08 17.72
CA LEU A 172 -13.93 22.70 17.37
C LEU A 172 -14.58 21.96 18.56
N ALA A 173 -14.13 22.25 19.78
CA ALA A 173 -14.72 21.71 21.00
C ALA A 173 -16.13 22.27 21.24
N GLU A 174 -16.33 23.59 21.10
CA GLU A 174 -17.64 24.21 21.17
C GLU A 174 -18.56 23.70 20.07
N GLY A 175 -18.05 23.56 18.84
CA GLY A 175 -18.79 23.01 17.71
C GLY A 175 -19.19 21.54 17.90
N LEU A 176 -18.46 20.78 18.71
CA LEU A 176 -18.85 19.43 19.12
C LEU A 176 -19.96 19.48 20.16
N LEU A 177 -19.84 20.32 21.19
CA LEU A 177 -20.82 20.47 22.28
C LEU A 177 -22.16 21.09 21.84
N ARG A 178 -22.18 22.02 20.89
CA ARG A 178 -23.41 22.65 20.38
C ARG A 178 -24.26 21.72 19.51
N ASN A 179 -23.65 20.69 18.94
CA ASN A 179 -24.30 19.74 18.03
C ASN A 179 -24.58 18.40 18.73
N TYR A 180 -24.69 18.43 20.06
CA TYR A 180 -25.02 17.32 20.94
C TYR A 180 -26.49 17.39 21.36
#